data_AF-A0A9X2XT58-F1
#
_entry.id   AF-A0A9X2XT58-F1
#
_cell.length_a   1.000
_cell.length_b   1.000
_cell.length_c   1.000
_cell.angle_alpha   90.00
_cell.angle_beta   90.00
_cell.angle_gamma   90.00
#
_symmetry.space_group_name_H-M   'P 1'
#
loop_
_entity.id
_entity.type
_entity.pdbx_description
1 polymer ?
#
loop_
_entity_poly.entity_id
_entity_poly.type
_entity_poly.pdbx_seq_one_letter_code
_entity_poly.pdbx_strand_id
1 'polypeptide(L)' 'MFDNMFGMNKGKAEGQVNELVDRLKERAGLSDEQANNVLETLKDFVVEKYPMLQGAVESIFGNK' A
#
# COMPACT_ATOMS: atom_id res chain seq x y z
N MET A 1 -10.21 -2.33 28.51
CA MET A 1 -9.05 -1.63 27.91
C MET A 1 -8.35 -2.56 26.92
N PHE A 2 -9.01 -2.92 25.82
CA PHE A 2 -8.45 -3.83 24.79
C PHE A 2 -8.81 -3.39 23.36
N ASP A 3 -9.30 -2.15 23.20
CA ASP A 3 -9.85 -1.62 21.94
C ASP A 3 -8.82 -0.83 21.12
N ASN A 4 -7.58 -0.69 21.63
CA ASN A 4 -6.56 0.23 21.08
C ASN A 4 -5.29 -0.44 20.52
N MET A 5 -5.24 -1.77 20.36
CA MET A 5 -4.04 -2.43 19.82
C MET A 5 -4.02 -2.65 18.30
N PHE A 6 -5.14 -2.45 17.59
CA PHE A 6 -5.22 -2.65 16.14
C PHE A 6 -6.00 -1.54 15.41
N GLY A 7 -5.93 -0.31 15.92
CA GLY A 7 -6.48 0.86 15.24
C GLY A 7 -5.59 1.34 14.10
N MET A 8 -5.53 0.60 12.98
CA MET A 8 -5.03 1.18 11.72
C MET A 8 -6.01 2.29 11.30
N ASN A 9 -5.57 3.53 11.44
CA ASN A 9 -6.35 4.69 11.01
C ASN A 9 -6.28 4.76 9.48
N LYS A 10 -7.35 4.34 8.80
CA LYS A 10 -7.44 4.24 7.32
C LYS A 10 -7.00 5.51 6.59
N GLY A 11 -7.25 6.70 7.16
CA GLY A 11 -6.79 7.98 6.57
C GLY A 11 -5.28 8.20 6.58
N LYS A 12 -4.52 7.48 7.42
CA LYS A 12 -3.04 7.50 7.39
C LYS A 12 -2.48 6.57 6.31
N ALA A 13 -3.15 5.46 6.02
CA ALA A 13 -2.72 4.47 5.04
C ALA A 13 -2.81 5.01 3.60
N GLU A 14 -3.90 5.70 3.26
CA GLU A 14 -4.05 6.38 1.97
C GLU A 14 -2.95 7.44 1.74
N GLY A 15 -2.59 8.19 2.79
CA GLY A 15 -1.48 9.14 2.74
C GLY A 15 -0.12 8.48 2.46
N GLN A 16 0.10 7.26 2.97
CA GLN A 16 1.35 6.51 2.78
C GLN A 16 1.48 5.95 1.36
N VAL A 17 0.37 5.51 0.74
CA VAL A 17 0.39 5.03 -0.66
C VAL A 17 0.67 6.18 -1.62
N ASN A 18 0.04 7.34 -1.41
CA ASN A 18 0.30 8.52 -2.22
C ASN A 18 1.76 8.99 -2.10
N GLU A 19 2.31 9.00 -0.88
CA GLU A 19 3.73 9.31 -0.66
C GLU A 19 4.65 8.33 -1.40
N LEU A 20 4.30 7.04 -1.46
CA LEU A 20 5.07 6.06 -2.21
C LEU A 20 4.99 6.28 -3.72
N VAL A 21 3.82 6.66 -4.26
CA VAL A 21 3.67 7.04 -5.67
C VAL A 21 4.56 8.24 -6.00
N ASP A 22 4.54 9.29 -5.18
CA ASP A 22 5.39 10.47 -5.39
C ASP A 22 6.88 10.10 -5.37
N ARG A 23 7.30 9.25 -4.43
CA ARG A 23 8.69 8.75 -4.37
C ARG A 23 9.08 7.94 -5.61
N LEU A 24 8.18 7.11 -6.15
CA LEU A 24 8.42 6.33 -7.36
C LEU A 24 8.59 7.24 -8.58
N LYS A 25 7.78 8.30 -8.67
CA LYS A 25 7.89 9.31 -9.73
C LYS A 25 9.19 10.10 -9.62
N GLU A 26 9.49 10.63 -8.44
CA GLU A 26 10.67 11.48 -8.22
C GLU A 26 11.99 10.73 -8.33
N ARG A 27 12.08 9.51 -7.78
CA ARG A 27 13.35 8.79 -7.63
C ARG A 27 13.61 7.79 -8.75
N ALA A 28 12.55 7.19 -9.30
CA ALA A 28 12.66 6.21 -10.37
C ALA A 28 12.18 6.75 -11.73
N GLY A 29 11.71 8.01 -11.79
CA GLY A 29 11.29 8.65 -13.04
C GLY A 29 10.05 8.01 -13.67
N LEU A 30 9.22 7.34 -12.86
CA LEU A 30 8.03 6.65 -13.35
C LEU A 30 6.89 7.64 -13.62
N SER A 31 6.04 7.31 -14.60
CA SER A 31 4.73 7.97 -14.75
C SER A 31 3.77 7.54 -13.64
N ASP A 32 2.67 8.27 -13.47
CA ASP A 32 1.60 7.88 -12.54
C ASP A 32 1.08 6.46 -12.82
N GLU A 33 0.89 6.11 -14.09
CA GLU A 33 0.46 4.76 -14.49
C GLU A 33 1.49 3.70 -14.11
N GLN A 34 2.77 3.95 -14.39
CA GLN A 34 3.85 3.02 -14.05
C GLN A 34 4.00 2.84 -12.53
N ALA A 35 3.90 3.92 -11.76
CA ALA A 35 3.94 3.86 -10.30
C ALA A 35 2.78 3.00 -9.75
N ASN A 36 1.56 3.20 -10.26
CA ASN A 36 0.42 2.38 -9.87
C ASN A 36 0.61 0.89 -10.22
N ASN A 37 1.15 0.59 -11.41
CA ASN A 37 1.44 -0.80 -11.82
C ASN A 37 2.49 -1.47 -10.91
N VAL A 38 3.49 -0.71 -10.43
CA VAL A 38 4.47 -1.20 -9.45
C VAL A 38 3.79 -1.58 -8.14
N LEU A 39 2.87 -0.73 -7.65
CA LEU A 39 2.14 -1.01 -6.42
C LEU A 39 1.26 -2.25 -6.52
N GLU A 40 0.56 -2.43 -7.64
CA GLU A 40 -0.24 -3.64 -7.90
C GLU A 40 0.65 -4.89 -7.95
N THR A 41 1.78 -4.82 -8.66
CA THR A 41 2.73 -5.93 -8.75
C THR A 41 3.27 -6.31 -7.36
N LEU A 42 3.60 -5.33 -6.51
CA LEU A 42 4.09 -5.57 -5.15
C LEU A 42 3.00 -6.15 -4.25
N LYS A 43 1.77 -5.63 -4.33
CA LYS A 43 0.61 -6.15 -3.61
C LYS A 43 0.43 -7.63 -3.92
N ASP A 44 0.37 -7.97 -5.19
CA ASP A 44 0.12 -9.35 -5.63
C ASP A 44 1.26 -10.27 -5.20
N PHE A 45 2.51 -9.85 -5.39
CA PHE A 45 3.68 -10.61 -4.97
C PHE A 45 3.69 -10.88 -3.46
N VAL A 46 3.40 -9.87 -2.63
CA VAL A 46 3.39 -10.03 -1.16
C VAL A 46 2.25 -10.93 -0.71
N VAL A 47 1.05 -10.81 -1.29
CA VAL A 47 -0.09 -11.69 -0.96
C VAL A 47 0.20 -13.13 -1.37
N GLU A 48 0.81 -13.33 -2.54
CA GLU A 48 1.21 -14.66 -3.02
C GLU A 48 2.23 -15.32 -2.08
N LYS A 49 3.28 -14.58 -1.67
CA LYS A 49 4.35 -15.12 -0.81
C LYS A 49 3.96 -15.19 0.66
N TYR A 50 3.08 -14.31 1.12
CA TYR A 50 2.67 -14.18 2.51
C TYR A 50 1.14 -14.02 2.62
N PRO A 51 0.35 -15.07 2.36
CA PRO A 51 -1.12 -14.98 2.35
C PRO A 51 -1.72 -14.45 3.67
N MET A 52 -1.06 -14.75 4.79
CA MET A 52 -1.40 -14.24 6.12
C MET A 52 -1.34 -12.71 6.27
N LEU A 53 -0.69 -12.00 5.35
CA LEU A 53 -0.64 -10.52 5.32
C LEU A 53 -1.73 -9.90 4.45
N GLN A 54 -2.58 -10.69 3.78
CA GLN A 54 -3.57 -10.19 2.82
C GLN A 54 -4.43 -9.06 3.39
N GLY A 55 -5.02 -9.23 4.57
CA GLY A 55 -5.86 -8.20 5.17
C GLY A 55 -5.12 -6.89 5.51
N ALA A 56 -3.84 -6.98 5.87
CA ALA A 56 -3.02 -5.78 6.11
C ALA A 56 -2.65 -5.08 4.79
N VAL A 57 -2.29 -5.86 3.77
CA VAL A 57 -2.00 -5.35 2.43
C VAL A 57 -3.25 -4.69 1.82
N GLU A 58 -4.43 -5.30 1.95
CA GLU A 58 -5.69 -4.68 1.53
C GLU A 58 -6.01 -3.42 2.35
N SER A 59 -5.69 -3.36 3.64
CA SER A 59 -5.88 -2.12 4.41
C SER A 59 -4.95 -0.98 3.99
N ILE A 60 -3.79 -1.30 3.41
CA ILE A 60 -2.80 -0.31 2.98
C ILE A 60 -3.04 0.11 1.53
N PHE A 61 -3.22 -0.86 0.64
CA PHE A 61 -3.32 -0.67 -0.81
C PHE A 61 -4.74 -0.78 -1.38
N GLY A 62 -5.75 -1.08 -0.55
CA GLY A 62 -7.10 -1.45 -0.99
C GLY A 62 -8.07 -0.29 -1.23
N ASN A 63 -7.62 0.95 -1.24
CA ASN A 63 -8.45 2.09 -1.61
C ASN A 63 -8.04 2.61 -3.00
N LYS A 64 -8.72 2.10 -4.02
CA LYS A 64 -9.04 2.84 -5.24
C LYS A 64 -10.53 3.19 -5.19
#